data_AF-A0A7C0UN02-F1
#
_entry.id   AF-A0A7C0UN02-F1
#
_cell.length_a   1.000
_cell.length_b   1.000
_cell.length_c   1.000
_cell.angle_alpha   90.00
_cell.angle_beta   90.00
_cell.angle_gamma   90.00
#
_symmetry.space_group_name_H-M   'P 1'
#
loop_
_entity.id
_entity.type
_entity.pdbx_description
1 polymer ?
#
loop_
_entity_poly.entity_id
_entity_poly.type
_entity_poly.pdbx_seq_one_letter_code
_entity_poly.pdbx_strand_id
1 'polypeptide(L)'
;MKLGILVNTDKHPGDVSGIVKSAVSKGHEVIIFSMDDGTNLLGNTSFTELCNTKGVTMSYCDHSAKGKGVSTEGVPKEISSGSQYDNALMAHEVDKIIIL
;
A
#
# COMPACT_ATOMS: atom_id res chain seq x y z
N MET A 1 -8.89 -13.80 -6.36
CA MET A 1 -7.78 -13.94 -5.39
C MET A 1 -7.62 -12.64 -4.65
N LYS A 2 -6.97 -12.71 -3.50
CA LYS A 2 -6.52 -11.56 -2.71
C LYS A 2 -5.00 -11.44 -2.90
N LEU A 3 -4.56 -10.32 -3.46
CA LEU A 3 -3.15 -10.02 -3.73
C LEU A 3 -2.61 -9.06 -2.68
N GLY A 4 -1.52 -9.41 -2.02
CA GLY A 4 -0.75 -8.50 -1.18
C GLY A 4 0.33 -7.79 -2.00
N ILE A 5 0.47 -6.49 -1.79
CA ILE A 5 1.60 -5.71 -2.31
C ILE A 5 2.30 -5.05 -1.13
N LEU A 6 3.49 -5.55 -0.79
CA LEU A 6 4.37 -4.91 0.16
C LEU A 6 5.23 -3.89 -0.57
N VAL A 7 5.00 -2.62 -0.31
CA VAL A 7 5.76 -1.51 -0.90
C VAL A 7 6.84 -1.11 0.11
N ASN A 8 8.07 -1.57 -0.09
CA ASN A 8 9.21 -1.26 0.77
C ASN A 8 10.17 -0.22 0.16
N THR A 9 9.99 0.13 -1.11
CA THR A 9 10.71 1.23 -1.78
C THR A 9 9.76 2.25 -2.42
N ASP A 10 10.24 3.46 -2.68
CA ASP A 10 9.51 4.53 -3.38
C ASP A 10 9.82 4.58 -4.89
N LYS A 11 10.50 3.57 -5.43
CA LYS A 11 11.06 3.58 -6.79
C LYS A 11 10.07 3.16 -7.87
N HIS A 12 9.00 2.48 -7.49
CA HIS A 12 8.11 1.77 -8.43
C HIS A 12 6.62 2.17 -8.36
N PRO A 13 6.25 3.46 -8.16
CA PRO A 13 4.84 3.83 -7.99
C PRO A 13 3.98 3.49 -9.22
N GLY A 14 4.53 3.63 -10.43
CA GLY A 14 3.83 3.28 -11.67
C GLY A 14 3.56 1.79 -11.82
N ASP A 15 4.52 0.95 -11.43
CA ASP A 15 4.38 -0.51 -11.46
C ASP A 15 3.30 -0.96 -10.46
N VAL A 16 3.31 -0.41 -9.24
CA VAL A 16 2.26 -0.65 -8.23
C VAL A 16 0.89 -0.28 -8.80
N SER A 17 0.73 0.92 -9.36
CA SER A 17 -0.55 1.32 -9.97
C SER A 17 -0.98 0.40 -11.11
N GLY A 18 -0.04 -0.03 -11.97
CA GLY A 18 -0.32 -0.92 -13.09
C GLY A 18 -0.79 -2.30 -12.62
N ILE A 19 -0.11 -2.87 -11.63
CA ILE A 19 -0.47 -4.17 -11.02
C ILE A 19 -1.85 -4.08 -10.36
N VAL A 20 -2.11 -3.04 -9.56
CA VAL A 20 -3.40 -2.83 -8.89
C VAL A 20 -4.53 -2.78 -9.89
N LYS A 21 -4.42 -1.93 -10.92
CA LYS A 21 -5.45 -1.79 -11.97
C LYS A 21 -5.69 -3.11 -12.70
N SER A 22 -4.62 -3.83 -13.04
CA SER A 22 -4.70 -5.12 -13.72
C SER A 22 -5.38 -6.18 -12.84
N ALA A 23 -5.00 -6.30 -11.56
CA ALA A 23 -5.58 -7.25 -10.62
C ALA A 23 -7.08 -6.99 -10.41
N VAL A 24 -7.45 -5.73 -10.15
CA VAL A 24 -8.86 -5.34 -9.96
C VAL A 24 -9.68 -5.59 -11.22
N SER A 25 -9.14 -5.32 -12.42
CA SER A 25 -9.84 -5.59 -13.69
C SER A 25 -10.18 -7.07 -13.90
N LYS A 26 -9.46 -7.97 -13.23
CA LYS A 26 -9.69 -9.43 -13.24
C LYS A 26 -10.57 -9.91 -12.07
N GLY A 27 -11.16 -8.98 -11.32
CA GLY A 27 -12.00 -9.30 -10.16
C GLY A 27 -11.20 -9.80 -8.97
N HIS A 28 -9.95 -9.37 -8.80
CA HIS A 28 -9.14 -9.64 -7.62
C HIS A 28 -9.22 -8.49 -6.63
N GLU A 29 -9.04 -8.81 -5.35
CA GLU A 29 -8.85 -7.82 -4.29
C GLU A 29 -7.36 -7.56 -4.08
N VAL A 30 -7.00 -6.35 -3.68
CA VAL A 30 -5.62 -5.95 -3.42
C VAL A 30 -5.50 -5.33 -2.05
N ILE A 31 -4.53 -5.79 -1.26
CA ILE A 31 -4.12 -5.16 -0.01
C ILE A 31 -2.71 -4.60 -0.23
N ILE A 32 -2.53 -3.29 -0.02
CA ILE A 32 -1.24 -2.61 -0.14
C ILE A 32 -0.77 -2.22 1.26
N PHE A 33 0.44 -2.63 1.62
CA PHE A 33 1.10 -2.19 2.85
C PHE A 33 2.39 -1.45 2.51
N SER A 34 2.51 -0.19 2.94
CA SER A 34 3.70 0.63 2.70
C SER A 34 4.58 0.69 3.95
N MET A 35 5.86 0.33 3.83
CA MET A 35 6.84 0.44 4.90
C MET A 35 8.18 0.92 4.37
N ASP A 36 9.15 1.13 5.26
CA ASP A 36 10.48 1.63 4.92
C ASP A 36 10.40 2.85 3.98
N ASP A 37 11.17 2.88 2.90
CA ASP A 37 11.18 3.98 1.92
C ASP A 37 9.85 4.10 1.17
N GLY A 38 9.09 3.01 1.07
CA GLY A 38 7.75 3.01 0.46
C GLY A 38 6.78 4.00 1.12
N THR A 39 6.98 4.36 2.39
CA THR A 39 6.18 5.39 3.07
C THR A 39 6.32 6.78 2.44
N ASN A 40 7.40 7.08 1.72
CA ASN A 40 7.54 8.35 0.99
C ASN A 40 6.46 8.55 -0.08
N LEU A 41 5.86 7.46 -0.58
CA LEU A 41 4.78 7.51 -1.57
C LEU A 41 3.46 8.06 -1.02
N LEU A 42 3.33 8.24 0.30
CA LEU A 42 2.16 8.91 0.91
C LEU A 42 2.02 10.38 0.45
N GLY A 43 3.13 11.01 0.05
CA GLY A 43 3.12 12.35 -0.57
C GLY A 43 2.76 12.36 -2.06
N ASN A 44 2.56 11.19 -2.67
CA ASN A 44 2.23 11.06 -4.09
C ASN A 44 0.71 10.84 -4.28
N THR A 45 0.02 11.86 -4.78
CA THR A 45 -1.43 11.83 -5.01
C THR A 45 -1.87 10.65 -5.88
N SER A 46 -1.16 10.36 -6.97
CA SER A 46 -1.54 9.26 -7.86
C SER A 46 -1.44 7.87 -7.20
N PHE A 47 -0.56 7.73 -6.21
CA PHE A 47 -0.45 6.52 -5.40
C PHE A 47 -1.55 6.46 -4.36
N THR A 48 -1.79 7.54 -3.62
CA THR A 48 -2.81 7.56 -2.56
C THR A 48 -4.23 7.46 -3.11
N GLU A 49 -4.49 7.96 -4.32
CA GLU A 49 -5.79 7.80 -4.99
C GLU A 49 -6.17 6.35 -5.29
N LEU A 50 -5.22 5.40 -5.23
CA LEU A 50 -5.53 3.98 -5.37
C LEU A 50 -6.50 3.49 -4.26
N CYS A 51 -6.53 4.15 -3.10
CA CYS A 51 -7.45 3.81 -2.01
C CYS A 51 -8.93 3.96 -2.42
N ASN A 52 -9.22 4.76 -3.45
CA ASN A 52 -10.57 4.97 -3.97
C ASN A 52 -10.99 3.88 -4.98
N THR A 53 -10.09 2.97 -5.33
CA THR A 53 -10.37 1.88 -6.26
C THR A 53 -11.13 0.78 -5.52
N LYS A 54 -12.33 0.43 -6.00
CA LYS A 54 -13.11 -0.68 -5.43
C LYS A 54 -12.29 -1.97 -5.44
N GLY A 55 -12.20 -2.62 -4.28
CA GLY A 55 -11.41 -3.84 -4.08
C GLY A 55 -9.96 -3.59 -3.66
N VAL A 56 -9.58 -2.35 -3.35
CA VAL A 56 -8.26 -1.99 -2.82
C VAL A 56 -8.38 -1.54 -1.36
N THR A 57 -7.51 -2.09 -0.51
CA THR A 57 -7.29 -1.62 0.87
C THR A 57 -5.84 -1.19 1.01
N MET A 58 -5.59 -0.07 1.69
CA MET A 58 -4.25 0.46 1.86
C MET A 58 -3.95 0.78 3.32
N SER A 59 -2.74 0.49 3.75
CA SER A 59 -2.21 0.92 5.03
C SER A 59 -0.70 1.17 4.97
N TYR A 60 -0.15 1.87 5.96
CA TYR A 60 1.28 2.16 6.07
C TYR A 60 1.83 1.93 7.47
N CYS A 61 3.13 1.68 7.58
CA CYS A 61 3.81 1.55 8.86
C CYS A 61 4.06 2.92 9.50
N ASP A 62 3.37 3.21 10.60
CA ASP A 62 3.53 4.45 11.38
C ASP A 62 4.99 4.65 11.84
N HIS A 63 5.63 3.57 12.29
CA HIS A 63 7.01 3.60 12.74
C HIS A 63 7.97 4.01 11.62
N SER A 64 7.83 3.44 10.42
CA SER A 64 8.65 3.80 9.26
C SER A 64 8.43 5.26 8.84
N ALA A 65 7.17 5.69 8.74
CA ALA A 65 6.83 7.06 8.33
C ALA A 65 7.42 8.10 9.30
N LYS A 66 7.24 7.89 10.62
CA LYS A 66 7.82 8.76 11.65
C LYS A 66 9.35 8.75 11.63
N GLY A 67 9.95 7.55 11.55
CA GLY A 67 11.41 7.40 11.51
C GLY A 67 12.07 8.10 10.32
N LYS A 68 11.33 8.28 9.22
CA LYS A 68 11.78 8.97 8.00
C LYS A 68 11.32 10.42 7.87
N GLY A 69 10.52 10.92 8.82
CA GLY A 69 9.99 12.28 8.76
C GLY A 69 8.98 12.51 7.63
N VAL A 70 8.29 11.45 7.19
CA VAL A 70 7.23 11.55 6.17
C VAL A 70 6.03 12.28 6.77
N SER A 71 5.57 13.34 6.10
CA SER A 71 4.32 14.00 6.48
C SER A 71 3.13 13.09 6.16
N THR A 72 2.28 12.87 7.16
CA THR A 72 0.99 12.17 7.00
C THR A 72 -0.19 13.14 6.89
N GLU A 73 0.09 14.45 6.87
CA GLU A 73 -0.92 15.47 6.63
C GLU A 73 -1.46 15.34 5.20
N GLY A 74 -2.79 15.31 5.05
CA GLY A 74 -3.44 15.16 3.75
C GLY A 74 -3.52 13.73 3.21
N VAL A 75 -2.98 12.73 3.93
CA VAL A 75 -3.21 11.31 3.60
C VAL A 75 -4.71 11.00 3.69
N PRO A 76 -5.33 10.40 2.64
CA PRO A 76 -6.74 10.02 2.68
C PRO A 76 -7.09 9.15 3.89
N LYS A 77 -8.30 9.33 4.44
CA LYS A 77 -8.74 8.62 5.66
C LYS A 77 -8.90 7.11 5.43
N GLU A 78 -9.06 6.72 4.18
CA GLU A 78 -9.15 5.36 3.68
C GLU A 78 -7.81 4.62 3.77
N ILE A 79 -6.69 5.35 3.90
CA ILE A 79 -5.37 4.76 4.12
C ILE A 79 -5.09 4.75 5.63
N SER A 80 -5.16 3.57 6.24
CA SER A 80 -4.98 3.45 7.68
C SER A 80 -3.50 3.48 8.09
N SER A 81 -3.24 4.12 9.23
CA SER A 81 -1.96 3.99 9.93
C SER A 81 -1.92 2.62 10.62
N GLY A 82 -0.83 1.89 10.43
CA GLY A 82 -0.64 0.53 10.90
C GLY A 82 0.80 0.25 11.35
N SER A 83 1.10 -1.02 11.52
CA SER A 83 2.32 -1.55 12.12
C SER A 83 2.78 -2.83 11.41
N GLN A 84 3.88 -3.41 11.88
CA GLN A 84 4.33 -4.71 11.35
C GLN A 84 3.34 -5.85 11.66
N TYR A 85 2.41 -5.65 12.60
CA TYR A 85 1.29 -6.57 12.79
C TYR A 85 0.36 -6.57 11.56
N ASP A 86 0.05 -5.40 11.00
CA ASP A 86 -0.77 -5.26 9.79
C ASP A 86 -0.08 -5.86 8.56
N ASN A 87 1.25 -5.70 8.45
CA ASN A 87 2.06 -6.41 7.45
C ASN A 87 1.91 -7.93 7.57
N ALA A 88 2.05 -8.45 8.80
CA ALA A 88 1.91 -9.88 9.06
C ALA A 88 0.49 -10.40 8.77
N LEU A 89 -0.54 -9.62 9.12
CA LEU A 89 -1.93 -9.93 8.79
C LEU A 89 -2.16 -9.95 7.28
N MET A 90 -1.71 -8.93 6.54
CA MET A 90 -1.76 -8.94 5.08
C MET A 90 -1.11 -10.21 4.54
N ALA A 91 0.11 -10.54 5.00
CA ALA A 91 0.84 -11.71 4.52
C ALA A 91 0.12 -13.04 4.82
N HIS A 92 -0.65 -13.09 5.92
CA HIS A 92 -1.46 -14.24 6.30
C HIS A 92 -2.75 -14.37 5.47
N GLU A 93 -3.39 -13.26 5.12
CA GLU A 93 -4.71 -13.23 4.48
C GLU A 93 -4.69 -13.38 2.96
N VAL A 94 -3.58 -13.06 2.31
CA VAL A 94 -3.49 -13.01 0.84
C VAL A 94 -3.06 -14.34 0.24
N ASP A 95 -3.52 -14.62 -0.97
CA ASP A 95 -3.14 -15.82 -1.73
C ASP A 95 -1.69 -15.74 -2.24
N LYS A 96 -1.23 -14.51 -2.53
CA LYS A 96 0.10 -14.19 -3.08
C LYS A 96 0.55 -12.81 -2.60
N ILE A 97 1.87 -12.63 -2.49
CA ILE A 97 2.50 -11.35 -2.17
C ILE A 97 3.49 -10.99 -3.27
N ILE A 98 3.48 -9.72 -3.66
CA ILE A 98 4.52 -9.08 -4.46
C ILE A 98 5.20 -8.04 -3.57
N ILE A 99 6.53 -7.91 -3.69
CA ILE A 99 7.34 -6.93 -2.95
C ILE A 99 7.99 -5.99 -3.96
N LEU A 100 7.85 -4.68 -3.77
CA LEU A 100 8.34 -3.60 -4.66
C LEU A 100 8.89 -2.40 -3.89
#